data_AF-A0A7W0T5Y3-F1
#
_entry.id   AF-A0A7W0T5Y3-F1
#
_cell.length_a   1.000
_cell.length_b   1.000
_cell.length_c   1.000
_cell.angle_alpha   90.00
_cell.angle_beta   90.00
_cell.angle_gamma   90.00
#
_symmetry.space_group_name_H-M   'P 1'
#
loop_
_entity.id
_entity.type
_entity.pdbx_description
1 polymer ?
#
loop_
_entity_poly.entity_id
_entity_poly.type
_entity_poly.pdbx_seq_one_letter_code
_entity_poly.pdbx_strand_id
1 'polypeptide(L)'
;MTMVRRLAGDADPGLPLRLGSCSNGEYPAPVTGELATEAMRRARHDADDAGRRLGWSRRRFLVSSAGMASGLAALQACSDERARSRDTEPGGTFAVPTTATTDVEEATTVVHGADDDTITVVDVQTHFLESGEFGVGFPQAQCGEDEPIDCLGVGYWRDLVLGGSDTAVAVISAVPVVGDADPLSIDAMERGRRAGHELCGDERVLIQGHAVPDVGPLGAALESMAQIADEHDLCAWKVYTHSPGGWYLDDHDPDAPQIGAAFINAARDTGVPVVAVHKGLAGGNPYASPVDIGPAAEANPDVAFLVYHSGYEPAITEGPYEPQGAGVDRLVRSVSQSGIGQRGNVYAELGSTWRTLMGSPDEAAHVLGKLLVAFGPDRILWGTDSIWYGSPQDQIAAFRTFEISEAFQERFGYPALTKDVKRRILGENAIELFGIDAPTTPCTPSETAGIRAGLATPNRVHGPQSRRDVLATFWREHPWAAGDVPWLPR
;
A
#
# COMPACT_ATOMS: atom_id res chain seq x y z
N MET A 1 -21.28 -33.51 33.37
CA MET A 1 -20.38 -33.81 32.24
C MET A 1 -20.07 -32.50 31.55
N THR A 2 -18.99 -31.88 31.99
CA THR A 2 -18.62 -30.50 31.69
C THR A 2 -17.92 -30.46 30.32
N MET A 3 -18.52 -29.82 29.33
CA MET A 3 -17.82 -29.45 28.10
C MET A 3 -16.73 -28.45 28.48
N VAL A 4 -15.48 -28.87 28.30
CA VAL A 4 -14.30 -28.04 28.49
C VAL A 4 -14.36 -26.88 27.50
N ARG A 5 -14.52 -25.67 28.03
CA ARG A 5 -14.22 -24.40 27.39
C ARG A 5 -12.73 -24.45 26.98
N ARG A 6 -12.42 -24.76 25.71
CA ARG A 6 -11.07 -24.52 25.17
C ARG A 6 -10.81 -23.02 25.34
N LEU A 7 -9.76 -22.69 26.10
CA LEU A 7 -9.32 -21.32 26.30
C LEU A 7 -9.03 -20.69 24.93
N ALA A 8 -9.48 -19.44 24.74
CA ALA A 8 -9.22 -18.64 23.54
C ALA A 8 -7.72 -18.35 23.26
N GLY A 9 -6.80 -18.85 24.11
CA GLY A 9 -5.37 -18.57 24.06
C GLY A 9 -4.54 -19.39 23.05
N ASP A 10 -5.11 -20.43 22.43
CA ASP A 10 -4.42 -21.34 21.50
C ASP A 10 -4.95 -21.26 20.04
N ALA A 11 -5.74 -20.25 19.70
CA ALA A 11 -6.18 -20.06 18.32
C ALA A 11 -4.98 -19.75 17.41
N ASP A 12 -4.87 -20.44 16.26
CA ASP A 12 -3.84 -20.17 15.26
C ASP A 12 -4.02 -18.73 14.75
N PRO A 13 -3.02 -17.84 14.94
CA PRO A 13 -3.11 -16.47 14.49
C PRO A 13 -3.05 -16.35 12.97
N GLY A 14 -2.64 -17.39 12.23
CA GLY A 14 -2.33 -17.30 10.80
C GLY A 14 -0.84 -16.99 10.57
N LEU A 15 -0.42 -17.08 9.31
CA LEU A 15 0.97 -16.77 8.94
C LEU A 15 1.23 -15.26 8.96
N PRO A 16 2.33 -14.79 9.58
CA PRO A 16 2.66 -13.37 9.62
C PRO A 16 2.93 -12.79 8.23
N LEU A 17 3.63 -13.53 7.35
CA LEU A 17 3.77 -13.17 5.94
C LEU A 17 2.53 -13.58 5.15
N ARG A 18 1.68 -12.61 4.77
CA ARG A 18 0.40 -12.91 4.12
C ARG A 18 0.54 -12.86 2.60
N LEU A 19 0.81 -14.02 2.00
CA LEU A 19 0.91 -14.18 0.54
C LEU A 19 -0.40 -14.62 -0.13
N GLY A 20 -1.45 -14.84 0.67
CA GLY A 20 -2.76 -15.25 0.17
C GLY A 20 -3.44 -14.17 -0.68
N SER A 21 -4.40 -14.61 -1.49
CA SER A 21 -5.26 -13.76 -2.30
C SER A 21 -5.96 -12.71 -1.44
N CYS A 22 -5.87 -11.46 -1.86
CA CYS A 22 -6.55 -10.33 -1.23
C CYS A 22 -6.69 -9.20 -2.26
N SER A 23 -7.80 -8.46 -2.19
CA SER A 23 -8.06 -7.26 -2.98
C SER A 23 -8.47 -6.11 -2.06
N ASN A 24 -8.27 -4.87 -2.51
CA ASN A 24 -8.86 -3.67 -1.91
C ASN A 24 -10.31 -3.40 -2.35
N GLY A 25 -10.90 -4.30 -3.13
CA GLY A 25 -12.26 -4.19 -3.63
C GLY A 25 -12.37 -3.61 -5.04
N GLU A 26 -11.33 -2.95 -5.57
CA GLU A 26 -11.34 -2.30 -6.89
C GLU A 26 -11.04 -3.25 -8.06
N TYR A 27 -10.50 -4.43 -7.76
CA TYR A 27 -10.11 -5.45 -8.74
C TYR A 27 -10.38 -6.87 -8.20
N PRO A 28 -10.49 -7.90 -9.06
CA PRO A 28 -10.64 -9.27 -8.59
C PRO A 28 -9.44 -9.67 -7.73
N ALA A 29 -9.69 -10.35 -6.61
CA ALA A 29 -8.62 -10.87 -5.77
C ALA A 29 -7.70 -11.78 -6.63
N PRO A 30 -6.39 -11.50 -6.70
CA PRO A 30 -5.49 -12.20 -7.60
C PRO A 30 -5.38 -13.65 -7.15
N VAL A 31 -5.31 -14.58 -8.10
CA VAL A 31 -5.14 -16.00 -7.77
C VAL A 31 -3.78 -16.17 -7.14
N THR A 32 -3.73 -16.77 -5.93
CA THR A 32 -2.46 -17.09 -5.29
C THR A 32 -1.65 -18.05 -6.17
N GLY A 33 -0.47 -17.62 -6.59
CA GLY A 33 0.41 -18.43 -7.42
C GLY A 33 0.89 -19.71 -6.72
N GLU A 34 1.38 -20.67 -7.51
CA GLU A 34 1.91 -21.95 -7.00
C GLU A 34 3.07 -21.75 -6.01
N LEU A 35 3.97 -20.81 -6.32
CA LEU A 35 5.13 -20.49 -5.48
C LEU A 35 4.69 -19.97 -4.11
N ALA A 36 3.81 -18.97 -4.06
CA ALA A 36 3.25 -18.43 -2.82
C ALA A 36 2.46 -19.48 -2.03
N THR A 37 1.70 -20.33 -2.72
CA THR A 37 0.95 -21.43 -2.10
C THR A 37 1.88 -22.42 -1.40
N GLU A 38 2.94 -22.85 -2.07
CA GLU A 38 3.92 -23.77 -1.52
C GLU A 38 4.73 -23.13 -0.38
N ALA A 39 5.13 -21.86 -0.51
CA ALA A 39 5.80 -21.11 0.54
C ALA A 39 4.95 -21.03 1.82
N MET A 40 3.66 -20.70 1.70
CA MET A 40 2.75 -20.71 2.84
C MET A 40 2.58 -22.11 3.45
N ARG A 41 2.56 -23.17 2.64
CA ARG A 41 2.49 -24.55 3.15
C ARG A 41 3.74 -24.89 3.98
N ARG A 42 4.93 -24.57 3.49
CA ARG A 42 6.20 -24.78 4.19
C ARG A 42 6.30 -23.95 5.46
N ALA A 43 6.01 -22.65 5.38
CA ALA A 43 6.02 -21.76 6.55
C ALA A 43 5.09 -22.28 7.68
N ARG A 44 3.92 -22.84 7.35
CA ARG A 44 3.05 -23.46 8.35
C ARG A 44 3.69 -24.69 8.98
N HIS A 45 4.35 -25.55 8.20
CA HIS A 45 5.04 -26.74 8.71
C HIS A 45 6.24 -26.34 9.59
N ASP A 46 7.06 -25.43 9.10
CA ASP A 46 8.30 -25.00 9.75
C ASP A 46 8.03 -24.27 11.07
N ALA A 47 6.89 -23.59 11.19
CA ALA A 47 6.44 -23.00 12.44
C ALA A 47 6.22 -24.04 13.57
N ASP A 48 5.75 -25.25 13.24
CA ASP A 48 5.58 -26.31 14.25
C ASP A 48 6.95 -26.86 14.70
N ASP A 49 7.87 -27.03 13.76
CA ASP A 49 9.23 -27.51 14.04
C ASP A 49 10.06 -26.49 14.82
N ALA A 50 10.02 -25.22 14.43
CA ALA A 50 10.71 -24.14 15.13
C ALA A 50 10.12 -23.92 16.52
N GLY A 51 8.78 -23.93 16.66
CA GLY A 51 8.12 -23.88 17.97
C GLY A 51 8.59 -24.99 18.91
N ARG A 52 8.69 -26.24 18.43
CA ARG A 52 9.23 -27.36 19.22
C ARG A 52 10.68 -27.14 19.64
N ARG A 53 11.54 -26.65 18.74
CA ARG A 53 12.96 -26.40 19.01
C ARG A 53 13.17 -25.30 20.08
N LEU A 54 12.33 -24.27 20.05
CA LEU A 54 12.39 -23.13 20.98
C LEU A 54 11.62 -23.37 22.29
N GLY A 55 10.85 -24.47 22.39
CA GLY A 55 9.93 -24.70 23.51
C GLY A 55 8.78 -23.70 23.54
N TRP A 56 8.37 -23.16 22.39
CA TRP A 56 7.31 -22.17 22.24
C TRP A 56 6.04 -22.83 21.69
N SER A 57 4.87 -22.24 22.00
CA SER A 57 3.64 -22.59 21.29
C SER A 57 3.71 -22.07 19.85
N ARG A 58 2.99 -22.73 18.93
CA ARG A 58 2.84 -22.29 17.53
C ARG A 58 2.40 -20.83 17.45
N ARG A 59 1.40 -20.44 18.26
CA ARG A 59 0.91 -19.06 18.33
C ARG A 59 2.03 -18.08 18.70
N ARG A 60 2.78 -18.35 19.77
CA ARG A 60 3.90 -17.49 20.21
C ARG A 60 4.94 -17.33 19.10
N PHE A 61 5.24 -18.40 18.38
CA PHE A 61 6.17 -18.35 17.26
C PHE A 61 5.65 -17.48 16.11
N LEU A 62 4.41 -17.69 15.68
CA LEU A 62 3.79 -17.00 14.54
C LEU A 62 3.56 -15.49 14.76
N VAL A 63 3.53 -15.01 16.00
CA VAL A 63 3.44 -13.57 16.32
C VAL A 63 4.81 -12.94 16.63
N SER A 64 5.90 -13.69 16.47
CA SER A 64 7.27 -13.19 16.68
C SER A 64 7.96 -12.85 15.36
N SER A 65 9.03 -12.06 15.42
CA SER A 65 9.87 -11.75 14.25
C SER A 65 10.48 -13.02 13.63
N ALA A 66 10.78 -14.06 14.43
CA ALA A 66 11.24 -15.35 13.91
C ALA A 66 10.16 -16.04 13.04
N GLY A 67 8.88 -15.85 13.36
CA GLY A 67 7.76 -16.33 12.55
C GLY A 67 7.70 -15.63 11.19
N MET A 68 7.90 -14.30 11.17
CA MET A 68 8.00 -13.51 9.93
C MET A 68 9.20 -13.94 9.09
N ALA A 69 10.40 -13.99 9.70
CA ALA A 69 11.64 -14.42 9.04
C ALA A 69 11.51 -15.83 8.45
N SER A 70 10.81 -16.74 9.13
CA SER A 70 10.54 -18.10 8.63
C SER A 70 9.63 -18.11 7.41
N GLY A 71 8.63 -17.23 7.36
CA GLY A 71 7.79 -17.04 6.18
C GLY A 71 8.60 -16.56 4.96
N LEU A 72 9.46 -15.56 5.17
CA LEU A 72 10.33 -15.02 4.11
C LEU A 72 11.38 -16.04 3.64
N ALA A 73 11.99 -16.79 4.57
CA ALA A 73 12.93 -17.86 4.24
C ALA A 73 12.27 -18.99 3.43
N ALA A 74 11.03 -19.36 3.77
CA ALA A 74 10.26 -20.34 3.01
C ALA A 74 9.96 -19.84 1.59
N LEU A 75 9.61 -18.55 1.45
CA LEU A 75 9.38 -17.92 0.15
C LEU A 75 10.64 -17.92 -0.71
N GLN A 76 11.78 -17.53 -0.13
CA GLN A 76 13.09 -17.55 -0.80
C GLN A 76 13.45 -18.96 -1.28
N ALA A 77 13.35 -19.97 -0.41
CA ALA A 77 13.67 -21.35 -0.76
C ALA A 77 12.79 -21.87 -1.92
N CYS A 78 11.49 -21.54 -1.92
CA CYS A 78 10.59 -21.90 -3.02
C CYS A 78 10.95 -21.19 -4.33
N SER A 79 11.38 -19.92 -4.26
CA SER A 79 11.88 -19.16 -5.41
C SER A 79 13.12 -19.82 -6.02
N ASP A 80 14.11 -20.15 -5.19
CA ASP A 80 15.34 -20.80 -5.64
C ASP A 80 15.10 -22.18 -6.25
N GLU A 81 14.20 -22.97 -5.67
CA GLU A 81 13.82 -24.27 -6.23
C GLU A 81 13.13 -24.14 -7.58
N ARG A 82 12.21 -23.17 -7.72
CA ARG A 82 11.53 -22.90 -8.98
C ARG A 82 12.52 -22.47 -10.05
N ALA A 83 13.41 -21.54 -9.74
CA ALA A 83 14.47 -21.07 -10.63
C ALA A 83 15.37 -22.24 -11.09
N ARG A 84 15.89 -23.04 -10.14
CA ARG A 84 16.69 -24.25 -10.43
C ARG A 84 15.95 -25.26 -11.31
N SER A 85 14.67 -25.52 -11.05
CA SER A 85 13.87 -26.45 -11.86
C SER A 85 13.63 -25.98 -13.30
N ARG A 86 13.80 -24.68 -13.56
CA ARG A 86 13.64 -24.05 -14.87
C ARG A 86 14.98 -23.74 -15.55
N ASP A 87 16.10 -24.07 -14.90
CA ASP A 87 17.45 -23.70 -15.34
C ASP A 87 17.59 -22.17 -15.53
N THR A 88 17.00 -21.41 -14.60
CA THR A 88 17.07 -19.94 -14.57
C THR A 88 17.54 -19.46 -13.19
N GLU A 89 17.86 -18.17 -13.09
CA GLU A 89 18.10 -17.48 -11.82
C GLU A 89 16.83 -16.71 -11.39
N PRO A 90 16.56 -16.58 -10.08
CA PRO A 90 15.43 -15.80 -9.60
C PRO A 90 15.66 -14.31 -9.91
N GLY A 91 14.60 -13.59 -10.24
CA GLY A 91 14.68 -12.15 -10.49
C GLY A 91 14.83 -11.32 -9.22
N GLY A 92 14.18 -11.77 -8.15
CA GLY A 92 14.26 -11.17 -6.82
C GLY A 92 14.61 -12.19 -5.76
N THR A 93 15.30 -11.73 -4.72
CA THR A 93 15.71 -12.54 -3.56
C THR A 93 15.30 -11.85 -2.26
N PHE A 94 15.12 -12.61 -1.19
CA PHE A 94 14.94 -12.10 0.17
C PHE A 94 16.17 -12.46 1.02
N ALA A 95 16.90 -11.44 1.46
CA ALA A 95 18.08 -11.56 2.30
C ALA A 95 17.68 -11.92 3.74
N VAL A 96 17.46 -13.23 3.98
CA VAL A 96 17.08 -13.77 5.29
C VAL A 96 18.02 -14.92 5.68
N PRO A 97 18.91 -14.73 6.67
CA PRO A 97 19.73 -15.81 7.21
C PRO A 97 18.86 -16.94 7.78
N THR A 98 19.25 -18.20 7.56
CA THR A 98 18.49 -19.35 8.10
C THR A 98 18.46 -19.34 9.63
N THR A 99 19.48 -18.79 10.29
CA THR A 99 19.55 -18.64 11.74
C THR A 99 18.44 -17.75 12.29
N ALA A 100 18.01 -16.73 11.55
CA ALA A 100 16.88 -15.85 11.90
C ALA A 100 15.52 -16.57 11.97
N THR A 101 15.42 -17.83 11.51
CA THR A 101 14.19 -18.63 11.69
C THR A 101 14.03 -19.12 13.14
N THR A 102 15.07 -19.03 13.96
CA THR A 102 15.07 -19.47 15.37
C THR A 102 15.77 -18.51 16.33
N ASP A 103 16.72 -17.70 15.86
CA ASP A 103 17.35 -16.63 16.63
C ASP A 103 16.45 -15.38 16.57
N VAL A 104 15.89 -15.00 17.71
CA VAL A 104 14.89 -13.92 17.81
C VAL A 104 15.52 -12.55 17.64
N GLU A 105 16.75 -12.36 18.09
CA GLU A 105 17.45 -11.07 18.00
C GLU A 105 17.86 -10.80 16.56
N GLU A 106 18.40 -11.81 15.89
CA GLU A 106 18.69 -11.75 14.44
C GLU A 106 17.40 -11.57 13.63
N ALA A 107 16.32 -12.30 13.97
CA ALA A 107 15.04 -12.13 13.31
C ALA A 107 14.46 -10.72 13.48
N THR A 108 14.60 -10.14 14.67
CA THR A 108 14.16 -8.78 14.97
C THR A 108 14.91 -7.80 14.09
N THR A 109 16.24 -7.95 13.99
CA THR A 109 17.09 -7.11 13.13
C THR A 109 16.70 -7.22 11.66
N VAL A 110 16.43 -8.43 11.16
CA VAL A 110 16.03 -8.67 9.76
C VAL A 110 14.67 -8.04 9.43
N VAL A 111 13.70 -8.16 10.34
CA VAL A 111 12.31 -7.73 10.13
C VAL A 111 12.14 -6.23 10.39
N HIS A 112 12.68 -5.74 11.49
CA HIS A 112 12.49 -4.37 11.99
C HIS A 112 13.63 -3.41 11.62
N GLY A 113 14.74 -3.93 11.09
CA GLY A 113 15.98 -3.17 10.90
C GLY A 113 16.88 -3.23 12.14
N ALA A 114 18.15 -2.85 11.97
CA ALA A 114 19.12 -2.75 13.06
C ALA A 114 18.95 -1.44 13.83
N ASP A 115 19.22 -1.45 15.13
CA ASP A 115 19.12 -0.27 16.01
C ASP A 115 19.98 0.93 15.55
N ASP A 116 21.11 0.67 14.90
CA ASP A 116 22.03 1.70 14.39
C ASP A 116 21.69 2.21 12.99
N ASP A 117 20.63 1.67 12.37
CA ASP A 117 20.17 2.04 11.03
C ASP A 117 18.65 1.94 10.90
N THR A 118 17.91 2.39 11.91
CA THR A 118 16.44 2.39 11.85
C THR A 118 15.96 3.37 10.79
N ILE A 119 15.51 2.83 9.66
CA ILE A 119 14.83 3.59 8.61
C ILE A 119 13.49 4.08 9.16
N THR A 120 13.28 5.40 9.15
CA THR A 120 11.96 5.99 9.44
C THR A 120 11.02 5.63 8.29
N VAL A 121 9.98 4.85 8.58
CA VAL A 121 8.99 4.47 7.55
C VAL A 121 7.89 5.53 7.51
N VAL A 122 7.69 6.14 6.35
CA VAL A 122 6.58 7.06 6.07
C VAL A 122 5.64 6.39 5.08
N ASP A 123 4.42 6.08 5.54
CA ASP A 123 3.38 5.47 4.71
C ASP A 123 2.49 6.56 4.12
N VAL A 124 2.67 6.85 2.83
CA VAL A 124 1.99 7.95 2.16
C VAL A 124 0.55 7.64 1.73
N GLN A 125 0.07 6.41 1.96
CA GLN A 125 -1.26 5.97 1.55
C GLN A 125 -1.89 5.06 2.61
N THR A 126 -2.54 5.68 3.60
CA THR A 126 -3.34 4.97 4.61
C THR A 126 -4.79 5.46 4.63
N HIS A 127 -5.67 4.59 5.13
CA HIS A 127 -7.12 4.81 5.10
C HIS A 127 -7.78 4.25 6.37
N PHE A 128 -8.90 4.84 6.78
CA PHE A 128 -9.87 4.30 7.73
C PHE A 128 -11.25 4.82 7.35
N LEU A 129 -12.33 4.24 7.88
CA LEU A 129 -13.70 4.63 7.55
C LEU A 129 -14.52 4.79 8.84
N GLU A 130 -15.20 5.92 9.02
CA GLU A 130 -15.97 6.21 10.23
C GLU A 130 -17.48 6.35 10.03
N SER A 131 -17.95 6.39 8.79
CA SER A 131 -19.38 6.54 8.50
C SER A 131 -19.77 5.95 7.15
N GLY A 132 -21.08 5.92 6.89
CA GLY A 132 -21.62 5.47 5.61
C GLY A 132 -21.65 3.95 5.45
N GLU A 133 -22.05 3.52 4.26
CA GLU A 133 -22.10 2.09 3.91
C GLU A 133 -20.80 1.61 3.27
N PHE A 134 -19.87 2.53 2.95
CA PHE A 134 -18.63 2.13 2.30
C PHE A 134 -17.77 1.26 3.23
N GLY A 135 -17.28 0.13 2.74
CA GLY A 135 -16.45 -0.82 3.47
C GLY A 135 -17.22 -1.88 4.29
N VAL A 136 -18.53 -1.73 4.53
CA VAL A 136 -19.29 -2.67 5.37
C VAL A 136 -19.50 -4.04 4.71
N GLY A 137 -19.30 -4.14 3.40
CA GLY A 137 -19.26 -5.41 2.66
C GLY A 137 -17.94 -6.18 2.81
N PHE A 138 -16.88 -5.55 3.30
CA PHE A 138 -15.55 -6.18 3.37
C PHE A 138 -15.49 -7.25 4.47
N PRO A 139 -14.68 -8.30 4.31
CA PRO A 139 -14.54 -9.34 5.32
C PRO A 139 -14.12 -8.81 6.69
N GLN A 140 -13.32 -7.74 6.74
CA GLN A 140 -12.89 -7.09 7.99
C GLN A 140 -14.04 -6.49 8.80
N ALA A 141 -15.19 -6.17 8.18
CA ALA A 141 -16.37 -5.63 8.86
C ALA A 141 -17.04 -6.66 9.81
N GLN A 142 -16.55 -7.91 9.83
CA GLN A 142 -16.97 -8.99 10.74
C GLN A 142 -15.98 -9.17 11.90
N CYS A 143 -15.41 -8.08 12.42
CA CYS A 143 -14.41 -8.12 13.50
C CYS A 143 -15.02 -8.36 14.90
N GLY A 144 -16.35 -8.28 15.04
CA GLY A 144 -17.07 -8.54 16.29
C GLY A 144 -17.57 -7.30 17.02
N GLU A 145 -17.39 -6.11 16.46
CA GLU A 145 -18.04 -4.88 16.91
C GLU A 145 -19.55 -4.90 16.63
N ASP A 146 -20.30 -4.07 17.36
CA ASP A 146 -21.76 -3.96 17.23
C ASP A 146 -22.16 -3.41 15.85
N GLU A 147 -21.46 -2.36 15.39
CA GLU A 147 -21.63 -1.80 14.05
C GLU A 147 -20.47 -2.22 13.13
N PRO A 148 -20.73 -2.76 11.93
CA PRO A 148 -19.68 -3.26 11.03
C PRO A 148 -18.62 -2.22 10.64
N ILE A 149 -19.01 -0.94 10.55
CA ILE A 149 -18.11 0.17 10.18
C ILE A 149 -17.04 0.43 11.24
N ASP A 150 -17.34 0.13 12.52
CA ASP A 150 -16.40 0.37 13.62
C ASP A 150 -15.14 -0.49 13.48
N CYS A 151 -15.23 -1.64 12.80
CA CYS A 151 -14.08 -2.48 12.44
C CYS A 151 -13.07 -1.81 11.50
N LEU A 152 -13.48 -0.73 10.82
CA LEU A 152 -12.67 0.04 9.88
C LEU A 152 -12.32 1.43 10.44
N GLY A 153 -12.77 1.74 11.66
CA GLY A 153 -12.65 3.05 12.27
C GLY A 153 -11.24 3.40 12.72
N VAL A 154 -11.09 4.65 13.14
CA VAL A 154 -9.81 5.25 13.54
C VAL A 154 -9.03 4.45 14.58
N GLY A 155 -9.72 3.82 15.53
CA GLY A 155 -9.07 3.01 16.58
C GLY A 155 -8.33 1.80 16.03
N TYR A 156 -8.95 1.08 15.09
CA TYR A 156 -8.34 -0.07 14.41
C TYR A 156 -7.20 0.36 13.50
N TRP A 157 -7.40 1.41 12.70
CA TRP A 157 -6.34 1.96 11.85
C TRP A 157 -5.11 2.36 12.66
N ARG A 158 -5.30 3.13 13.74
CA ARG A 158 -4.22 3.58 14.63
C ARG A 158 -3.46 2.38 15.19
N ASP A 159 -4.17 1.38 15.71
CA ASP A 159 -3.54 0.20 16.32
C ASP A 159 -2.83 -0.67 15.28
N LEU A 160 -3.33 -0.76 14.04
CA LEU A 160 -2.73 -1.55 12.96
C LEU A 160 -1.51 -0.86 12.33
N VAL A 161 -1.64 0.42 12.00
CA VAL A 161 -0.64 1.19 11.25
C VAL A 161 0.44 1.70 12.21
N LEU A 162 0.07 2.46 13.24
CA LEU A 162 1.04 3.09 14.14
C LEU A 162 1.41 2.19 15.32
N GLY A 163 0.49 1.33 15.77
CA GLY A 163 0.71 0.48 16.95
C GLY A 163 1.28 -0.91 16.64
N GLY A 164 1.03 -1.41 15.42
CA GLY A 164 1.24 -2.81 15.03
C GLY A 164 2.19 -2.97 13.86
N SER A 165 2.92 -1.92 13.48
CA SER A 165 3.92 -1.95 12.42
C SER A 165 5.03 -0.93 12.69
N ASP A 166 6.08 -0.97 11.86
CA ASP A 166 7.19 -0.03 11.91
C ASP A 166 6.90 1.31 11.22
N THR A 167 5.66 1.55 10.77
CA THR A 167 5.23 2.86 10.24
C THR A 167 5.40 3.93 11.32
N ALA A 168 6.30 4.88 11.06
CA ALA A 168 6.61 5.97 11.98
C ALA A 168 5.77 7.23 11.69
N VAL A 169 5.47 7.50 10.42
CA VAL A 169 4.59 8.59 9.98
C VAL A 169 3.55 8.02 9.04
N ALA A 170 2.28 8.38 9.24
CA ALA A 170 1.19 7.95 8.39
C ALA A 170 0.53 9.15 7.70
N VAL A 171 0.23 9.00 6.42
CA VAL A 171 -0.55 9.98 5.67
C VAL A 171 -1.95 9.41 5.45
N ILE A 172 -2.97 10.12 5.91
CA ILE A 172 -4.37 9.77 5.67
C ILE A 172 -4.75 10.32 4.30
N SER A 173 -5.16 9.44 3.39
CA SER A 173 -5.62 9.78 2.06
C SER A 173 -7.10 9.49 1.93
N ALA A 174 -7.85 10.32 1.20
CA ALA A 174 -9.27 10.08 0.92
C ALA A 174 -9.50 8.78 0.10
N VAL A 175 -10.74 8.29 0.10
CA VAL A 175 -11.27 7.21 -0.75
C VAL A 175 -12.23 7.80 -1.80
N PRO A 176 -12.53 7.12 -2.94
CA PRO A 176 -13.34 7.68 -4.02
C PRO A 176 -14.85 7.65 -3.71
N VAL A 177 -15.25 8.14 -2.53
CA VAL A 177 -16.63 8.17 -2.07
C VAL A 177 -17.06 9.62 -1.91
N VAL A 178 -18.13 9.99 -2.61
CA VAL A 178 -18.73 11.32 -2.53
C VAL A 178 -20.17 11.15 -2.06
N GLY A 179 -20.51 11.69 -0.89
CA GLY A 179 -21.86 11.65 -0.37
C GLY A 179 -22.01 12.40 0.95
N ASP A 180 -23.26 12.60 1.39
CA ASP A 180 -23.60 13.30 2.64
C ASP A 180 -22.97 12.63 3.88
N ALA A 181 -22.65 11.34 3.79
CA ALA A 181 -21.91 10.58 4.80
C ALA A 181 -20.56 10.10 4.24
N ASP A 182 -19.69 11.05 3.85
CA ASP A 182 -18.30 10.77 3.45
C ASP A 182 -17.58 9.97 4.56
N PRO A 183 -17.20 8.70 4.32
CA PRO A 183 -16.60 7.83 5.32
C PRO A 183 -15.25 8.34 5.84
N LEU A 184 -14.59 9.22 5.08
CA LEU A 184 -13.27 9.76 5.40
C LEU A 184 -13.23 11.26 5.10
N SER A 185 -14.23 11.98 5.63
CA SER A 185 -14.29 13.45 5.57
C SER A 185 -13.09 14.11 6.24
N ILE A 186 -12.88 15.40 6.01
CA ILE A 186 -11.80 16.16 6.66
C ILE A 186 -11.87 16.08 8.20
N ASP A 187 -13.08 16.14 8.77
CA ASP A 187 -13.30 15.96 10.20
C ASP A 187 -12.90 14.56 10.70
N ALA A 188 -13.13 13.53 9.88
CA ALA A 188 -12.67 12.18 10.18
C ALA A 188 -11.13 12.14 10.16
N MET A 189 -10.51 12.64 9.10
CA MET A 189 -9.05 12.69 8.97
C MET A 189 -8.39 13.42 10.16
N GLU A 190 -8.96 14.53 10.64
CA GLU A 190 -8.48 15.25 11.83
C GLU A 190 -8.64 14.43 13.13
N ARG A 191 -9.67 13.59 13.25
CA ARG A 191 -9.76 12.60 14.35
C ARG A 191 -8.64 11.56 14.24
N GLY A 192 -8.31 11.12 13.03
CA GLY A 192 -7.15 10.27 12.76
C GLY A 192 -5.83 10.90 13.21
N ARG A 193 -5.61 12.16 12.85
CA ARG A 193 -4.43 12.92 13.29
C ARG A 193 -4.33 12.99 14.80
N ARG A 194 -5.43 13.36 15.48
CA ARG A 194 -5.48 13.43 16.94
C ARG A 194 -5.23 12.08 17.60
N ALA A 195 -5.80 11.00 17.06
CA ALA A 195 -5.60 9.65 17.58
C ALA A 195 -4.14 9.18 17.46
N GLY A 196 -3.45 9.58 16.39
CA GLY A 196 -2.00 9.37 16.24
C GLY A 196 -1.18 10.17 17.25
N HIS A 197 -1.48 11.47 17.41
CA HIS A 197 -0.84 12.32 18.41
C HIS A 197 -1.02 11.77 19.83
N GLU A 198 -2.22 11.33 20.19
CA GLU A 198 -2.51 10.71 21.49
C GLU A 198 -1.72 9.42 21.73
N LEU A 199 -1.41 8.66 20.67
CA LEU A 199 -0.62 7.43 20.78
C LEU A 199 0.87 7.71 20.89
N CYS A 200 1.41 8.58 20.01
CA CYS A 200 2.85 8.75 19.85
C CYS A 200 3.42 9.94 20.65
N GLY A 201 2.58 10.89 21.05
CA GLY A 201 2.96 12.09 21.82
C GLY A 201 3.53 13.24 20.98
N ASP A 202 3.42 13.17 19.65
CA ASP A 202 3.91 14.15 18.68
C ASP A 202 3.16 14.09 17.34
N GLU A 203 3.49 15.02 16.43
CA GLU A 203 2.84 15.17 15.12
C GLU A 203 3.43 14.21 14.08
N ARG A 204 2.78 13.06 13.86
CA ARG A 204 3.22 12.04 12.87
C ARG A 204 2.13 11.62 11.90
N VAL A 205 1.03 12.36 11.84
CA VAL A 205 -0.10 12.05 10.98
C VAL A 205 -0.40 13.24 10.08
N LEU A 206 -0.16 13.05 8.79
CA LEU A 206 -0.45 14.04 7.75
C LEU A 206 -1.79 13.74 7.09
N ILE A 207 -2.35 14.75 6.43
CA ILE A 207 -3.65 14.67 5.77
C ILE A 207 -3.50 15.10 4.31
N GLN A 208 -4.06 14.29 3.41
CA GLN A 208 -4.30 14.71 2.04
C GLN A 208 -5.77 15.09 1.87
N GLY A 209 -6.04 16.34 1.54
CA GLY A 209 -7.42 16.83 1.37
C GLY A 209 -8.12 16.14 0.20
N HIS A 210 -9.38 15.77 0.35
CA HIS A 210 -10.17 15.18 -0.72
C HIS A 210 -10.62 16.25 -1.72
N ALA A 211 -10.06 16.22 -2.93
CA ALA A 211 -10.50 17.06 -4.03
C ALA A 211 -11.48 16.30 -4.94
N VAL A 212 -12.65 16.90 -5.18
CA VAL A 212 -13.73 16.34 -6.01
C VAL A 212 -14.16 17.33 -7.11
N PRO A 213 -13.24 17.75 -7.99
CA PRO A 213 -13.51 18.84 -8.95
C PRO A 213 -14.55 18.48 -10.02
N ASP A 214 -14.93 17.21 -10.14
CA ASP A 214 -15.93 16.67 -11.04
C ASP A 214 -17.32 16.53 -10.41
N VAL A 215 -17.50 16.97 -9.17
CA VAL A 215 -18.78 16.95 -8.44
C VAL A 215 -19.39 18.34 -8.39
N GLY A 216 -20.59 18.49 -8.97
CA GLY A 216 -21.29 19.77 -9.00
C GLY A 216 -20.60 20.80 -9.91
N PRO A 217 -20.86 22.09 -9.72
CA PRO A 217 -20.20 23.14 -10.49
C PRO A 217 -18.71 23.22 -10.13
N LEU A 218 -17.81 23.08 -11.12
CA LEU A 218 -16.36 23.12 -10.94
C LEU A 218 -15.89 24.29 -10.05
N GLY A 219 -16.36 25.51 -10.31
CA GLY A 219 -15.97 26.68 -9.51
C GLY A 219 -16.26 26.52 -8.02
N ALA A 220 -17.40 25.93 -7.65
CA ALA A 220 -17.74 25.68 -6.25
C ALA A 220 -16.86 24.59 -5.62
N ALA A 221 -16.48 23.56 -6.39
CA ALA A 221 -15.55 22.55 -5.92
C ALA A 221 -14.14 23.13 -5.66
N LEU A 222 -13.65 24.03 -6.53
CA LEU A 222 -12.37 24.71 -6.35
C LEU A 222 -12.41 25.70 -5.16
N GLU A 223 -13.52 26.43 -4.97
CA GLU A 223 -13.74 27.27 -3.78
C GLU A 223 -13.74 26.43 -2.49
N SER A 224 -14.35 25.24 -2.51
CA SER A 224 -14.31 24.31 -1.38
C SER A 224 -12.89 23.83 -1.07
N MET A 225 -12.05 23.59 -2.08
CA MET A 225 -10.65 23.26 -1.85
C MET A 225 -9.91 24.40 -1.14
N ALA A 226 -10.11 25.64 -1.59
CA ALA A 226 -9.51 26.81 -0.94
C ALA A 226 -9.96 26.93 0.52
N GLN A 227 -11.25 26.75 0.81
CA GLN A 227 -11.77 26.80 2.17
C GLN A 227 -11.15 25.72 3.07
N ILE A 228 -11.03 24.47 2.59
CA ILE A 228 -10.45 23.38 3.37
C ILE A 228 -8.98 23.66 3.67
N ALA A 229 -8.20 24.16 2.71
CA ALA A 229 -6.79 24.50 2.94
C ALA A 229 -6.58 25.71 3.87
N ASP A 230 -7.53 26.65 3.91
CA ASP A 230 -7.50 27.76 4.87
C ASP A 230 -7.79 27.33 6.31
N GLU A 231 -8.56 26.24 6.48
CA GLU A 231 -9.04 25.75 7.78
C GLU A 231 -8.18 24.58 8.34
N HIS A 232 -7.45 23.86 7.49
CA HIS A 232 -6.75 22.63 7.83
C HIS A 232 -5.32 22.56 7.26
N ASP A 233 -4.39 22.00 8.02
CA ASP A 233 -3.03 21.73 7.56
C ASP A 233 -3.02 20.51 6.63
N LEU A 234 -2.79 20.71 5.33
CA LEU A 234 -2.74 19.65 4.32
C LEU A 234 -1.31 19.44 3.79
N CYS A 235 -0.93 18.20 3.52
CA CYS A 235 0.36 17.90 2.87
C CYS A 235 0.23 17.65 1.36
N ALA A 236 -0.98 17.34 0.86
CA ALA A 236 -1.30 17.17 -0.55
C ALA A 236 -2.81 17.24 -0.79
N TRP A 237 -3.19 17.29 -2.07
CA TRP A 237 -4.55 17.06 -2.55
C TRP A 237 -4.69 15.67 -3.12
N LYS A 238 -5.63 14.89 -2.60
CA LYS A 238 -6.00 13.58 -3.11
C LYS A 238 -7.13 13.72 -4.12
N VAL A 239 -6.95 13.14 -5.31
CA VAL A 239 -7.95 13.19 -6.39
C VAL A 239 -8.09 11.86 -7.13
N TYR A 240 -9.29 11.65 -7.68
CA TYR A 240 -9.66 10.53 -8.54
C TYR A 240 -10.17 11.08 -9.87
N THR A 241 -9.52 10.69 -10.97
CA THR A 241 -9.90 11.13 -12.32
C THR A 241 -10.96 10.23 -12.95
N HIS A 242 -11.20 9.05 -12.36
CA HIS A 242 -12.05 7.99 -12.90
C HIS A 242 -13.34 7.78 -12.10
N SER A 243 -13.54 8.55 -11.03
CA SER A 243 -14.71 8.49 -10.15
C SER A 243 -14.86 9.81 -9.37
N PRO A 244 -16.09 10.30 -9.16
CA PRO A 244 -17.36 9.78 -9.68
C PRO A 244 -17.57 10.02 -11.19
N GLY A 245 -16.88 10.99 -11.79
CA GLY A 245 -16.88 11.28 -13.22
C GLY A 245 -15.74 10.60 -13.98
N GLY A 246 -15.33 11.21 -15.09
CA GLY A 246 -14.22 10.74 -15.91
C GLY A 246 -13.58 11.91 -16.64
N TRP A 247 -12.31 12.21 -16.34
CA TRP A 247 -11.56 13.34 -16.90
C TRP A 247 -10.05 13.06 -16.89
N TYR A 248 -9.25 13.96 -17.49
CA TYR A 248 -7.79 13.83 -17.57
C TYR A 248 -7.09 15.05 -16.97
N LEU A 249 -5.94 14.84 -16.33
CA LEU A 249 -5.16 15.91 -15.70
C LEU A 249 -4.57 16.91 -16.71
N ASP A 250 -4.27 16.46 -17.93
CA ASP A 250 -3.72 17.28 -19.00
C ASP A 250 -4.78 17.84 -19.97
N ASP A 251 -6.07 17.53 -19.74
CA ASP A 251 -7.20 17.94 -20.58
C ASP A 251 -7.03 17.62 -22.09
N HIS A 252 -6.24 16.60 -22.46
CA HIS A 252 -5.91 16.34 -23.86
C HIS A 252 -7.11 15.90 -24.73
N ASP A 253 -8.12 15.28 -24.11
CA ASP A 253 -9.33 14.81 -24.79
C ASP A 253 -10.40 15.92 -24.77
N PRO A 254 -10.74 16.52 -25.92
CA PRO A 254 -11.73 17.59 -25.99
C PRO A 254 -13.17 17.13 -25.72
N ASP A 255 -13.44 15.83 -25.79
CA ASP A 255 -14.76 15.26 -25.52
C ASP A 255 -14.94 14.94 -24.01
N ALA A 256 -13.86 14.92 -23.23
CA ALA A 256 -13.88 14.80 -21.79
C ALA A 256 -14.11 16.15 -21.09
N PRO A 257 -14.68 16.18 -19.87
CA PRO A 257 -14.72 17.38 -19.04
C PRO A 257 -13.34 18.02 -18.89
N GLN A 258 -13.25 19.31 -19.19
CA GLN A 258 -12.01 20.10 -19.12
C GLN A 258 -11.82 20.61 -17.68
N ILE A 259 -11.16 19.81 -16.86
CA ILE A 259 -11.04 19.99 -15.40
C ILE A 259 -9.57 20.12 -14.98
N GLY A 260 -8.65 19.42 -15.65
CA GLY A 260 -7.28 19.22 -15.22
C GLY A 260 -6.50 20.49 -14.95
N ALA A 261 -6.44 21.39 -15.94
CA ALA A 261 -5.73 22.65 -15.78
C ALA A 261 -6.32 23.51 -14.64
N ALA A 262 -7.65 23.54 -14.50
CA ALA A 262 -8.32 24.32 -13.46
C ALA A 262 -8.05 23.76 -12.06
N PHE A 263 -8.11 22.44 -11.90
CA PHE A 263 -7.79 21.75 -10.65
C PHE A 263 -6.33 21.93 -10.24
N ILE A 264 -5.38 21.74 -11.17
CA ILE A 264 -3.94 21.89 -10.87
C ILE A 264 -3.62 23.34 -10.45
N ASN A 265 -4.23 24.33 -11.11
CA ASN A 265 -4.10 25.73 -10.70
C ASN A 265 -4.69 25.97 -9.31
N ALA A 266 -5.86 25.40 -8.99
CA ALA A 266 -6.44 25.54 -7.66
C ALA A 266 -5.56 24.91 -6.56
N ALA A 267 -4.99 23.73 -6.79
CA ALA A 267 -4.05 23.10 -5.85
C ALA A 267 -2.84 24.01 -5.58
N ARG A 268 -2.28 24.62 -6.63
CA ARG A 268 -1.20 25.62 -6.51
C ARG A 268 -1.64 26.86 -5.74
N ASP A 269 -2.82 27.40 -6.02
CA ASP A 269 -3.33 28.62 -5.39
C ASP A 269 -3.66 28.42 -3.91
N THR A 270 -3.97 27.19 -3.48
CA THR A 270 -4.12 26.83 -2.05
C THR A 270 -2.79 26.82 -1.28
N GLY A 271 -1.65 26.94 -1.96
CA GLY A 271 -0.32 26.81 -1.34
C GLY A 271 0.12 25.36 -1.11
N VAL A 272 -0.65 24.37 -1.58
CA VAL A 272 -0.35 22.93 -1.47
C VAL A 272 -0.15 22.34 -2.87
N PRO A 273 1.00 22.59 -3.54
CA PRO A 273 1.26 22.16 -4.92
C PRO A 273 1.69 20.69 -5.00
N VAL A 274 0.97 19.80 -4.29
CA VAL A 274 1.22 18.36 -4.28
C VAL A 274 -0.10 17.65 -4.56
N VAL A 275 -0.15 16.87 -5.63
CA VAL A 275 -1.33 16.15 -6.09
C VAL A 275 -1.08 14.65 -6.01
N ALA A 276 -1.78 13.97 -5.12
CA ALA A 276 -1.86 12.52 -5.09
C ALA A 276 -3.04 12.05 -5.96
N VAL A 277 -2.75 11.34 -7.04
CA VAL A 277 -3.75 10.92 -8.03
C VAL A 277 -3.76 9.41 -8.20
N HIS A 278 -4.97 8.84 -8.22
CA HIS A 278 -5.15 7.42 -8.49
C HIS A 278 -4.98 7.10 -9.98
N LYS A 279 -3.86 6.44 -10.35
CA LYS A 279 -3.55 6.04 -11.73
C LYS A 279 -2.95 4.64 -11.81
N GLY A 280 -3.69 3.66 -11.32
CA GLY A 280 -3.43 2.23 -11.44
C GLY A 280 -4.70 1.49 -11.10
N LEU A 281 -4.66 0.16 -11.03
CA LEU A 281 -5.81 -0.69 -10.71
C LEU A 281 -7.04 -0.38 -11.58
N ALA A 282 -6.83 0.16 -12.78
CA ALA A 282 -7.87 0.83 -13.55
C ALA A 282 -8.92 -0.13 -14.07
N GLY A 283 -8.60 -1.43 -14.16
CA GLY A 283 -9.50 -2.43 -14.72
C GLY A 283 -9.92 -2.11 -16.16
N GLY A 284 -9.11 -1.32 -16.88
CA GLY A 284 -9.39 -0.82 -18.23
C GLY A 284 -10.08 0.55 -18.32
N ASN A 285 -10.38 1.22 -17.19
CA ASN A 285 -10.91 2.58 -17.21
C ASN A 285 -9.87 3.57 -17.78
N PRO A 286 -10.17 4.30 -18.87
CA PRO A 286 -9.20 5.17 -19.52
C PRO A 286 -8.78 6.35 -18.64
N TYR A 287 -9.66 6.84 -17.77
CA TYR A 287 -9.38 7.99 -16.90
C TYR A 287 -8.47 7.64 -15.73
N ALA A 288 -8.37 6.36 -15.36
CA ALA A 288 -7.39 5.85 -14.39
C ALA A 288 -6.06 5.44 -15.07
N SER A 289 -5.95 5.56 -16.39
CA SER A 289 -4.68 5.35 -17.10
C SER A 289 -3.70 6.48 -16.79
N PRO A 290 -2.41 6.20 -16.53
CA PRO A 290 -1.40 7.22 -16.25
C PRO A 290 -0.92 7.97 -17.51
N VAL A 291 -1.65 7.89 -18.63
CA VAL A 291 -1.22 8.44 -19.92
C VAL A 291 -1.04 9.96 -19.88
N ASP A 292 -1.87 10.64 -19.10
CA ASP A 292 -1.94 12.09 -18.91
C ASP A 292 -0.94 12.63 -17.86
N ILE A 293 -0.26 11.76 -17.10
CA ILE A 293 0.66 12.17 -16.03
C ILE A 293 1.87 12.95 -16.57
N GLY A 294 2.58 12.39 -17.54
CA GLY A 294 3.75 13.01 -18.15
C GLY A 294 3.44 14.41 -18.70
N PRO A 295 2.44 14.56 -19.60
CA PRO A 295 2.06 15.86 -20.13
C PRO A 295 1.61 16.87 -19.06
N ALA A 296 0.80 16.43 -18.08
CA ALA A 296 0.37 17.31 -16.99
C ALA A 296 1.56 17.79 -16.13
N ALA A 297 2.51 16.90 -15.84
CA ALA A 297 3.69 17.20 -15.05
C ALA A 297 4.69 18.10 -15.79
N GLU A 298 4.88 17.89 -17.09
CA GLU A 298 5.70 18.73 -17.96
C GLU A 298 5.17 20.17 -18.03
N ALA A 299 3.84 20.32 -18.11
CA ALA A 299 3.19 21.64 -18.12
C ALA A 299 3.24 22.34 -16.74
N ASN A 300 3.44 21.60 -15.65
CA ASN A 300 3.35 22.09 -14.27
C ASN A 300 4.59 21.69 -13.43
N PRO A 301 5.81 22.12 -13.79
CA PRO A 301 7.05 21.61 -13.20
C PRO A 301 7.23 21.92 -11.71
N ASP A 302 6.44 22.84 -11.16
CA ASP A 302 6.44 23.24 -9.75
C ASP A 302 5.38 22.52 -8.89
N VAL A 303 4.52 21.70 -9.50
CA VAL A 303 3.55 20.84 -8.81
C VAL A 303 4.09 19.42 -8.76
N ALA A 304 4.09 18.79 -7.59
CA ALA A 304 4.48 17.39 -7.44
C ALA A 304 3.28 16.45 -7.68
N PHE A 305 3.48 15.39 -8.47
CA PHE A 305 2.45 14.39 -8.78
C PHE A 305 2.81 13.04 -8.17
N LEU A 306 2.00 12.56 -7.23
CA LEU A 306 2.15 11.26 -6.58
C LEU A 306 1.19 10.29 -7.26
N VAL A 307 1.74 9.31 -7.98
CA VAL A 307 0.98 8.42 -8.84
C VAL A 307 0.69 7.13 -8.09
N TYR A 308 -0.46 7.08 -7.42
CA TYR A 308 -0.84 5.92 -6.62
C TYR A 308 -0.94 4.66 -7.48
N HIS A 309 -0.33 3.61 -6.95
CA HIS A 309 -0.16 2.30 -7.58
C HIS A 309 0.73 2.28 -8.83
N SER A 310 1.43 3.36 -9.17
CA SER A 310 2.47 3.36 -10.21
C SER A 310 2.03 2.88 -11.61
N GLY A 311 0.75 3.00 -11.98
CA GLY A 311 0.25 2.43 -13.24
C GLY A 311 0.04 0.91 -13.22
N TYR A 312 0.20 0.24 -12.08
CA TYR A 312 0.09 -1.21 -11.94
C TYR A 312 -1.31 -1.72 -12.28
N GLU A 313 -1.38 -2.90 -12.90
CA GLU A 313 -2.63 -3.60 -13.21
C GLU A 313 -2.53 -5.07 -12.79
N PRO A 314 -3.33 -5.53 -11.82
CA PRO A 314 -3.26 -6.90 -11.30
C PRO A 314 -3.53 -8.00 -12.35
N ALA A 315 -4.19 -7.65 -13.45
CA ALA A 315 -4.47 -8.57 -14.56
C ALA A 315 -3.29 -8.76 -15.53
N ILE A 316 -2.21 -7.99 -15.36
CA ILE A 316 -1.02 -8.01 -16.23
C ILE A 316 0.12 -8.68 -15.47
N THR A 317 0.75 -9.69 -16.08
CA THR A 317 2.01 -10.25 -15.59
C THR A 317 3.14 -9.28 -15.93
N GLU A 318 3.83 -8.79 -14.91
CA GLU A 318 4.89 -7.79 -15.10
C GLU A 318 6.18 -8.43 -15.60
N GLY A 319 6.83 -7.76 -16.55
CA GLY A 319 8.06 -8.21 -17.20
C GLY A 319 9.03 -7.05 -17.49
N PRO A 320 10.07 -7.30 -18.30
CA PRO A 320 10.95 -6.26 -18.80
C PRO A 320 10.15 -5.14 -19.47
N TYR A 321 10.68 -3.91 -19.47
CA TYR A 321 9.97 -2.78 -20.04
C TYR A 321 9.74 -2.96 -21.54
N GLU A 322 8.49 -2.81 -21.96
CA GLU A 322 8.09 -2.79 -23.36
C GLU A 322 7.50 -1.40 -23.72
N PRO A 323 7.95 -0.73 -24.79
CA PRO A 323 7.45 0.60 -25.15
C PRO A 323 5.93 0.67 -25.39
N GLN A 324 5.31 -0.41 -25.85
CA GLN A 324 3.85 -0.52 -26.00
C GLN A 324 3.24 -1.45 -24.93
N GLY A 325 3.97 -1.70 -23.85
CA GLY A 325 3.57 -2.55 -22.75
C GLY A 325 2.38 -2.02 -21.96
N ALA A 326 1.87 -2.91 -21.11
CA ALA A 326 0.77 -2.67 -20.18
C ALA A 326 1.30 -2.56 -18.73
N GLY A 327 0.39 -2.45 -17.75
CA GLY A 327 0.79 -2.29 -16.35
C GLY A 327 1.66 -1.05 -16.13
N VAL A 328 2.72 -1.20 -15.33
CA VAL A 328 3.64 -0.12 -14.95
C VAL A 328 4.33 0.53 -16.16
N ASP A 329 4.48 -0.18 -17.28
CA ASP A 329 5.09 0.37 -18.51
C ASP A 329 4.37 1.61 -19.02
N ARG A 330 3.06 1.72 -18.77
CA ARG A 330 2.26 2.89 -19.18
C ARG A 330 2.70 4.16 -18.47
N LEU A 331 2.97 4.08 -17.16
CA LEU A 331 3.45 5.21 -16.39
C LEU A 331 4.88 5.56 -16.82
N VAL A 332 5.77 4.56 -16.89
CA VAL A 332 7.16 4.74 -17.36
C VAL A 332 7.18 5.42 -18.73
N ARG A 333 6.32 4.98 -19.66
CA ARG A 333 6.18 5.58 -20.98
C ARG A 333 5.74 7.04 -20.89
N SER A 334 4.67 7.33 -20.14
CA SER A 334 4.12 8.69 -20.04
C SER A 334 5.19 9.68 -19.55
N VAL A 335 5.88 9.37 -18.46
CA VAL A 335 6.92 10.26 -17.91
C VAL A 335 8.17 10.35 -18.80
N SER A 336 8.54 9.27 -19.49
CA SER A 336 9.72 9.25 -20.37
C SER A 336 9.48 10.04 -21.65
N GLN A 337 8.27 9.95 -22.23
CA GLN A 337 7.91 10.68 -23.45
C GLN A 337 7.81 12.20 -23.23
N SER A 338 7.41 12.61 -22.02
CA SER A 338 7.39 14.02 -21.59
C SER A 338 8.71 14.49 -20.97
N GLY A 339 9.77 13.68 -20.99
CA GLY A 339 11.10 14.11 -20.56
C GLY A 339 11.25 14.48 -19.08
N ILE A 340 10.34 14.00 -18.21
CA ILE A 340 10.33 14.32 -16.77
C ILE A 340 11.66 13.95 -16.09
N GLY A 341 12.15 12.73 -16.39
CA GLY A 341 13.41 12.20 -15.86
C GLY A 341 13.42 11.99 -14.34
N GLN A 342 14.55 11.47 -13.84
CA GLN A 342 14.71 11.08 -12.42
C GLN A 342 14.75 12.25 -11.43
N ARG A 343 14.83 13.49 -11.92
CA ARG A 343 14.85 14.71 -11.10
C ARG A 343 13.58 15.56 -11.27
N GLY A 344 12.61 15.04 -12.01
CA GLY A 344 11.35 15.71 -12.24
C GLY A 344 10.44 15.74 -11.01
N ASN A 345 9.18 16.05 -11.25
CA ASN A 345 8.15 16.30 -10.26
C ASN A 345 7.12 15.15 -10.13
N VAL A 346 7.38 13.99 -10.73
CA VAL A 346 6.50 12.82 -10.65
C VAL A 346 7.10 11.76 -9.73
N TYR A 347 6.29 11.24 -8.82
CA TYR A 347 6.63 10.19 -7.87
C TYR A 347 5.79 8.95 -8.14
N ALA A 348 6.46 7.80 -8.32
CA ALA A 348 5.80 6.51 -8.34
C ALA A 348 5.50 6.06 -6.90
N GLU A 349 4.33 5.50 -6.64
CA GLU A 349 3.91 5.06 -5.29
C GLU A 349 3.59 3.55 -5.29
N LEU A 350 3.99 2.86 -4.22
CA LEU A 350 4.02 1.39 -4.17
C LEU A 350 2.76 0.70 -3.62
N GLY A 351 1.93 1.34 -2.80
CA GLY A 351 0.63 0.92 -2.27
C GLY A 351 0.24 -0.56 -2.43
N SER A 352 -0.92 -0.76 -3.07
CA SER A 352 -1.40 -2.09 -3.48
C SER A 352 -0.47 -2.81 -4.48
N THR A 353 0.43 -2.10 -5.15
CA THR A 353 1.41 -2.66 -6.12
C THR A 353 2.39 -3.59 -5.41
N TRP A 354 3.07 -3.13 -4.36
CA TRP A 354 4.01 -3.95 -3.60
C TRP A 354 3.29 -5.09 -2.88
N ARG A 355 2.14 -4.83 -2.26
CA ARG A 355 1.33 -5.86 -1.61
C ARG A 355 1.04 -7.03 -2.54
N THR A 356 0.74 -6.74 -3.81
CA THR A 356 0.40 -7.76 -4.81
C THR A 356 1.64 -8.51 -5.30
N LEU A 357 2.78 -7.82 -5.40
CA LEU A 357 4.02 -8.36 -5.99
C LEU A 357 4.92 -9.09 -4.99
N MET A 358 4.83 -8.85 -3.69
CA MET A 358 5.77 -9.42 -2.70
C MET A 358 5.79 -10.96 -2.65
N GLY A 359 4.78 -11.64 -3.21
CA GLY A 359 4.74 -13.10 -3.38
C GLY A 359 5.27 -13.63 -4.72
N SER A 360 5.65 -12.73 -5.64
CA SER A 360 6.13 -13.01 -7.00
C SER A 360 7.49 -12.32 -7.24
N PRO A 361 8.62 -12.91 -6.78
CA PRO A 361 9.91 -12.23 -6.76
C PRO A 361 10.40 -11.73 -8.14
N ASP A 362 10.12 -12.48 -9.22
CA ASP A 362 10.50 -12.09 -10.58
C ASP A 362 9.74 -10.83 -11.05
N GLU A 363 8.42 -10.79 -10.83
CA GLU A 363 7.58 -9.64 -11.19
C GLU A 363 7.93 -8.42 -10.33
N ALA A 364 8.16 -8.63 -9.03
CA ALA A 364 8.61 -7.58 -8.11
C ALA A 364 9.93 -6.95 -8.56
N ALA A 365 10.91 -7.75 -8.99
CA ALA A 365 12.18 -7.27 -9.51
C ALA A 365 12.02 -6.47 -10.80
N HIS A 366 11.14 -6.91 -11.70
CA HIS A 366 10.81 -6.16 -12.91
C HIS A 366 10.18 -4.80 -12.61
N VAL A 367 9.16 -4.75 -11.76
CA VAL A 367 8.48 -3.48 -11.42
C VAL A 367 9.43 -2.52 -10.73
N LEU A 368 10.09 -2.94 -9.65
CA LEU A 368 11.02 -2.07 -8.93
C LEU A 368 12.21 -1.64 -9.81
N GLY A 369 12.74 -2.55 -10.64
CA GLY A 369 13.80 -2.23 -11.59
C GLY A 369 13.38 -1.19 -12.63
N LYS A 370 12.20 -1.33 -13.23
CA LYS A 370 11.63 -0.35 -14.17
C LYS A 370 11.41 1.01 -13.52
N LEU A 371 10.85 1.03 -12.31
CA LEU A 371 10.65 2.26 -11.56
C LEU A 371 11.99 2.94 -11.25
N LEU A 372 12.99 2.21 -10.76
CA LEU A 372 14.32 2.77 -10.48
C LEU A 372 15.00 3.32 -11.73
N VAL A 373 14.83 2.70 -12.89
CA VAL A 373 15.35 3.22 -14.16
C VAL A 373 14.67 4.54 -14.54
N ALA A 374 13.34 4.62 -14.43
CA ALA A 374 12.56 5.78 -14.89
C ALA A 374 12.61 6.96 -13.90
N PHE A 375 12.48 6.68 -12.61
CA PHE A 375 12.29 7.65 -11.54
C PHE A 375 13.58 7.87 -10.72
N GLY A 376 14.50 6.92 -10.73
CA GLY A 376 15.64 6.93 -9.80
C GLY A 376 15.19 6.63 -8.36
N PRO A 377 16.15 6.60 -7.42
CA PRO A 377 15.84 6.30 -6.02
C PRO A 377 15.05 7.41 -5.31
N ASP A 378 15.06 8.63 -5.84
CA ASP A 378 14.55 9.84 -5.16
C ASP A 378 13.08 10.16 -5.48
N ARG A 379 12.44 9.38 -6.36
CA ARG A 379 11.09 9.62 -6.88
C ARG A 379 10.19 8.39 -6.82
N ILE A 380 10.42 7.55 -5.82
CA ILE A 380 9.57 6.40 -5.50
C ILE A 380 9.19 6.50 -4.03
N LEU A 381 7.89 6.40 -3.73
CA LEU A 381 7.34 6.55 -2.40
C LEU A 381 6.78 5.22 -1.88
N TRP A 382 6.98 4.99 -0.60
CA TRP A 382 6.32 3.93 0.13
C TRP A 382 4.89 4.32 0.52
N GLY A 383 3.96 3.43 0.22
CA GLY A 383 2.62 3.44 0.78
C GLY A 383 2.08 2.01 0.77
N THR A 384 1.01 1.76 1.52
CA THR A 384 0.58 0.37 1.78
C THR A 384 -0.88 0.08 1.46
N ASP A 385 -1.73 1.11 1.40
CA ASP A 385 -3.18 0.95 1.22
C ASP A 385 -3.76 -0.04 2.27
N SER A 386 -3.20 -0.02 3.49
CA SER A 386 -3.19 -1.15 4.43
C SER A 386 -4.52 -1.49 5.11
N ILE A 387 -5.51 -0.60 5.12
CA ILE A 387 -6.83 -0.91 5.72
C ILE A 387 -7.43 -2.19 5.12
N TRP A 388 -7.15 -2.44 3.83
CA TRP A 388 -7.62 -3.59 3.07
C TRP A 388 -6.78 -4.85 3.28
N TYR A 389 -5.55 -4.72 3.78
CA TYR A 389 -4.60 -5.83 3.88
C TYR A 389 -4.27 -6.24 5.31
N GLY A 390 -4.66 -5.43 6.30
CA GLY A 390 -4.26 -5.55 7.70
C GLY A 390 -2.97 -4.75 7.98
N SER A 391 -2.38 -4.92 9.18
CA SER A 391 -1.15 -4.20 9.57
C SER A 391 -0.08 -4.26 8.46
N PRO A 392 0.58 -3.17 8.06
CA PRO A 392 1.55 -3.20 6.95
C PRO A 392 2.88 -3.90 7.28
N GLN A 393 3.05 -4.47 8.47
CA GLN A 393 4.35 -4.99 8.92
C GLN A 393 4.95 -6.08 8.02
N ASP A 394 4.13 -6.96 7.43
CA ASP A 394 4.64 -7.99 6.51
C ASP A 394 5.15 -7.38 5.20
N GLN A 395 4.48 -6.34 4.70
CA GLN A 395 4.88 -5.59 3.52
C GLN A 395 6.23 -4.90 3.77
N ILE A 396 6.39 -4.24 4.92
CA ILE A 396 7.64 -3.55 5.31
C ILE A 396 8.78 -4.57 5.43
N ALA A 397 8.56 -5.67 6.15
CA ALA A 397 9.57 -6.71 6.36
C ALA A 397 9.99 -7.38 5.03
N ALA A 398 9.02 -7.67 4.15
CA ALA A 398 9.30 -8.20 2.83
C ALA A 398 10.13 -7.20 1.99
N PHE A 399 9.78 -5.91 1.98
CA PHE A 399 10.50 -4.91 1.19
C PHE A 399 11.93 -4.68 1.70
N ARG A 400 12.11 -4.62 3.02
CA ARG A 400 13.44 -4.46 3.64
C ARG A 400 14.38 -5.60 3.27
N THR A 401 13.86 -6.82 3.21
CA THR A 401 14.66 -8.02 2.88
C THR A 401 14.79 -8.26 1.38
N PHE A 402 13.92 -7.69 0.55
CA PHE A 402 13.93 -7.91 -0.90
C PHE A 402 15.13 -7.29 -1.60
N GLU A 403 15.70 -7.97 -2.59
CA GLU A 403 16.79 -7.49 -3.44
C GLU A 403 16.50 -7.87 -4.90
N ILE A 404 16.94 -7.04 -5.84
CA ILE A 404 16.96 -7.40 -7.27
C ILE A 404 18.23 -8.23 -7.49
N SER A 405 18.11 -9.43 -8.05
CA SER A 405 19.26 -10.32 -8.24
C SER A 405 20.29 -9.72 -9.19
N GLU A 406 21.58 -10.04 -8.99
CA GLU A 406 22.66 -9.62 -9.90
C GLU A 406 22.35 -10.00 -11.36
N ALA A 407 21.77 -11.18 -11.58
CA ALA A 407 21.35 -11.66 -12.90
C ALA A 407 20.34 -10.71 -13.58
N PHE A 408 19.35 -10.21 -12.85
CA PHE A 408 18.38 -9.26 -13.39
C PHE A 408 18.97 -7.85 -13.55
N GLN A 409 19.87 -7.44 -12.65
CA GLN A 409 20.62 -6.19 -12.80
C GLN A 409 21.44 -6.20 -14.10
N GLU A 410 22.20 -7.26 -14.35
CA GLU A 410 23.02 -7.42 -15.57
C GLU A 410 22.16 -7.54 -16.83
N ARG A 411 21.13 -8.38 -16.79
CA ARG A 411 20.31 -8.69 -17.97
C ARG A 411 19.42 -7.54 -18.42
N PHE A 412 18.85 -6.79 -17.48
CA PHE A 412 17.86 -5.75 -17.77
C PHE A 412 18.34 -4.33 -17.47
N GLY A 413 19.55 -4.18 -16.92
CA GLY A 413 20.09 -2.88 -16.53
C GLY A 413 19.41 -2.28 -15.30
N TYR A 414 18.79 -3.11 -14.46
CA TYR A 414 18.11 -2.64 -13.27
C TYR A 414 19.11 -2.20 -12.19
N PRO A 415 18.92 -1.02 -11.57
CA PRO A 415 19.71 -0.63 -10.41
C PRO A 415 19.52 -1.59 -9.24
N ALA A 416 20.58 -1.79 -8.46
CA ALA A 416 20.49 -2.55 -7.22
C ALA A 416 19.56 -1.85 -6.21
N LEU A 417 18.70 -2.63 -5.54
CA LEU A 417 17.88 -2.16 -4.43
C LEU A 417 18.70 -2.16 -3.13
N THR A 418 19.68 -1.27 -3.05
CA THR A 418 20.60 -1.16 -1.91
C THR A 418 19.88 -0.65 -0.65
N LYS A 419 20.56 -0.74 0.50
CA LYS A 419 20.08 -0.18 1.76
C LYS A 419 19.71 1.31 1.66
N ASP A 420 20.54 2.10 0.99
CA ASP A 420 20.30 3.54 0.79
C ASP A 420 19.08 3.79 -0.10
N VAL A 421 18.92 3.02 -1.18
CA VAL A 421 17.72 3.10 -2.04
C VAL A 421 16.46 2.75 -1.25
N LYS A 422 16.50 1.69 -0.42
CA LYS A 422 15.37 1.32 0.45
C LYS A 422 15.05 2.41 1.47
N ARG A 423 16.07 3.06 2.05
CA ARG A 423 15.89 4.18 2.99
C ARG A 423 15.19 5.38 2.34
N ARG A 424 15.59 5.71 1.11
CA ARG A 424 14.92 6.72 0.27
C ARG A 424 13.44 6.39 0.07
N ILE A 425 13.16 5.20 -0.42
CA ILE A 425 11.79 4.76 -0.76
C ILE A 425 10.90 4.69 0.47
N LEU A 426 11.38 4.07 1.55
CA LEU A 426 10.61 3.85 2.77
C LEU A 426 10.30 5.14 3.54
N GLY A 427 11.10 6.21 3.38
CA GLY A 427 10.93 7.39 4.21
C GLY A 427 11.48 8.70 3.65
N GLU A 428 12.77 8.77 3.32
CA GLU A 428 13.43 10.06 3.09
C GLU A 428 12.79 10.85 1.94
N ASN A 429 12.31 10.18 0.89
CA ASN A 429 11.62 10.84 -0.21
C ASN A 429 10.33 11.54 0.24
N ALA A 430 9.54 10.91 1.11
CA ALA A 430 8.31 11.49 1.64
C ALA A 430 8.60 12.62 2.64
N ILE A 431 9.64 12.45 3.47
CA ILE A 431 10.11 13.47 4.43
C ILE A 431 10.52 14.75 3.68
N GLU A 432 11.35 14.61 2.65
CA GLU A 432 11.79 15.73 1.80
C GLU A 432 10.62 16.37 1.04
N LEU A 433 9.74 15.55 0.46
CA LEU A 433 8.60 16.03 -0.33
C LEU A 433 7.62 16.85 0.53
N PHE A 434 7.27 16.36 1.72
CA PHE A 434 6.31 17.02 2.60
C PHE A 434 6.95 18.05 3.54
N GLY A 435 8.29 18.18 3.53
CA GLY A 435 9.01 19.15 4.35
C GLY A 435 8.83 18.92 5.85
N ILE A 436 8.70 17.66 6.27
CA ILE A 436 8.51 17.29 7.67
C ILE A 436 9.83 16.89 8.35
N ASP A 437 9.84 16.91 9.67
CA ASP A 437 10.96 16.35 10.45
C ASP A 437 10.76 14.85 10.68
N ALA A 438 11.83 14.08 10.55
CA ALA A 438 11.82 12.67 10.93
C ALA A 438 11.58 12.55 12.45
N PRO A 439 10.62 11.72 12.89
CA PRO A 439 10.42 11.50 14.31
C PRO A 439 11.65 10.90 14.98
N THR A 440 12.01 11.41 16.16
CA THR A 440 13.25 11.01 16.86
C THR A 440 13.03 9.98 17.95
N THR A 441 11.79 9.65 18.27
CA THR A 441 11.41 8.64 19.27
C THR A 441 10.53 7.56 18.63
N PRO A 442 10.55 6.30 19.08
CA PRO A 442 9.59 5.31 18.61
C PRO A 442 8.17 5.65 19.09
N CYS A 443 7.17 5.45 18.23
CA CYS A 443 5.78 5.45 18.67
C CYS A 443 5.56 4.18 19.49
N THR A 444 5.55 4.30 20.82
CA THR A 444 5.39 3.14 21.69
C THR A 444 3.92 2.97 22.04
N PRO A 445 3.28 1.84 21.66
CA PRO A 445 1.89 1.62 22.02
C PRO A 445 1.74 1.63 23.55
N SER A 446 0.70 2.29 24.07
CA SER A 446 0.32 2.16 25.48
C SER A 446 0.14 0.69 25.86
N GLU A 447 0.32 0.30 27.13
CA GLU A 447 0.13 -1.10 27.58
C GLU A 447 -1.22 -1.69 27.13
N THR A 448 -2.28 -0.87 27.02
CA THR A 448 -3.61 -1.29 26.54
C THR A 448 -3.64 -1.53 25.02
N ALA A 449 -2.91 -0.73 24.23
CA ALA A 449 -2.74 -0.94 22.79
C ALA A 449 -1.84 -2.14 22.49
N GLY A 450 -0.78 -2.36 23.27
CA GLY A 450 0.05 -3.58 23.20
C GLY A 450 -0.72 -4.85 23.62
N ILE A 451 -1.66 -4.73 24.55
CA ILE A 451 -2.59 -5.80 24.92
C ILE A 451 -3.63 -6.04 23.81
N ARG A 452 -4.17 -5.01 23.13
CA ARG A 452 -5.07 -5.18 21.97
C ARG A 452 -4.36 -5.74 20.74
N ALA A 453 -3.16 -5.25 20.40
CA ALA A 453 -2.31 -5.81 19.35
C ALA A 453 -1.88 -7.25 19.68
N GLY A 454 -1.55 -7.54 20.94
CA GLY A 454 -1.15 -8.86 21.41
C GLY A 454 -2.29 -9.87 21.63
N LEU A 455 -3.53 -9.40 21.81
CA LEU A 455 -4.72 -10.24 22.02
C LEU A 455 -5.71 -10.26 20.83
N ALA A 456 -5.66 -9.31 19.90
CA ALA A 456 -6.73 -9.11 18.93
C ALA A 456 -6.29 -8.51 17.59
N THR A 457 -5.36 -9.15 16.89
CA THR A 457 -5.56 -9.35 15.45
C THR A 457 -4.86 -10.63 15.01
N PRO A 458 -5.59 -11.67 14.59
CA PRO A 458 -4.99 -12.73 13.80
C PRO A 458 -4.23 -12.10 12.61
N ASN A 459 -3.13 -12.70 12.16
CA ASN A 459 -2.47 -12.44 10.87
C ASN A 459 -3.41 -12.78 9.69
N ARG A 460 -4.58 -12.14 9.65
CA ARG A 460 -5.59 -12.23 8.60
C ARG A 460 -5.36 -11.10 7.61
N VAL A 461 -5.65 -11.39 6.35
CA VAL A 461 -5.90 -10.35 5.37
C VAL A 461 -7.33 -9.85 5.54
N HIS A 462 -7.52 -8.55 5.40
CA HIS A 462 -8.76 -7.86 5.73
C HIS A 462 -9.76 -7.87 4.57
N GLY A 463 -9.26 -7.69 3.35
CA GLY A 463 -10.05 -7.53 2.15
C GLY A 463 -10.54 -8.84 1.52
N PRO A 464 -11.37 -8.74 0.46
CA PRO A 464 -11.91 -9.89 -0.25
C PRO A 464 -10.83 -10.84 -0.78
N GLN A 465 -11.02 -12.15 -0.57
CA GLN A 465 -10.02 -13.18 -0.88
C GLN A 465 -10.40 -14.06 -2.09
N SER A 466 -11.57 -13.83 -2.66
CA SER A 466 -12.04 -14.57 -3.84
C SER A 466 -12.81 -13.65 -4.78
N ARG A 467 -12.93 -14.06 -6.06
CA ARG A 467 -13.77 -13.35 -7.03
C ARG A 467 -15.20 -13.19 -6.53
N ARG A 468 -15.75 -14.18 -5.83
CA ARG A 468 -17.10 -14.11 -5.26
C ARG A 468 -17.19 -13.03 -4.18
N ASP A 469 -16.18 -12.94 -3.31
CA ASP A 469 -16.15 -11.95 -2.24
C ASP A 469 -15.99 -10.54 -2.82
N VAL A 470 -15.12 -10.38 -3.82
CA VAL A 470 -14.97 -9.11 -4.55
C VAL A 470 -16.28 -8.73 -5.22
N LEU A 471 -16.96 -9.65 -5.92
CA LEU A 471 -18.26 -9.33 -6.53
C LEU A 471 -19.30 -8.89 -5.51
N ALA A 472 -19.38 -9.58 -4.37
CA ALA A 472 -20.31 -9.21 -3.29
C ALA A 472 -19.97 -7.84 -2.68
N THR A 473 -18.69 -7.51 -2.61
CA THR A 473 -18.18 -6.22 -2.13
C THR A 473 -18.40 -5.14 -3.18
N PHE A 474 -17.77 -5.25 -4.35
CA PHE A 474 -17.82 -4.27 -5.45
C PHE A 474 -19.23 -3.77 -5.78
N TRP A 475 -20.22 -4.65 -5.94
CA TRP A 475 -21.59 -4.22 -6.25
C TRP A 475 -22.28 -3.44 -5.12
N ARG A 476 -21.90 -3.70 -3.87
CA ARG A 476 -22.40 -2.96 -2.71
C ARG A 476 -21.70 -1.60 -2.58
N GLU A 477 -20.39 -1.60 -2.83
CA GLU A 477 -19.50 -0.48 -2.52
C GLU A 477 -19.38 0.53 -3.67
N HIS A 478 -19.64 0.09 -4.91
CA HIS A 478 -19.57 0.92 -6.13
C HIS A 478 -20.89 0.83 -6.92
N PRO A 479 -22.05 1.19 -6.33
CA PRO A 479 -23.35 1.09 -7.00
C PRO A 479 -23.45 1.97 -8.26
N TRP A 480 -22.56 2.95 -8.42
CA TRP A 480 -22.43 3.82 -9.59
C TRP A 480 -21.65 3.19 -10.77
N ALA A 481 -21.00 2.04 -10.57
CA ALA A 481 -20.34 1.29 -11.64
C ALA A 481 -21.39 0.66 -12.57
N ALA A 482 -21.97 1.48 -13.46
CA ALA A 482 -23.01 1.08 -14.39
C ALA A 482 -22.44 0.17 -15.49
N GLY A 483 -22.61 -1.15 -15.35
CA GLY A 483 -22.76 -2.11 -16.46
C GLY A 483 -21.55 -2.45 -17.35
N ASP A 484 -20.50 -1.64 -17.41
CA ASP A 484 -19.32 -1.89 -18.25
C ASP A 484 -18.02 -1.84 -17.42
N VAL A 485 -17.92 -2.73 -16.44
CA VAL A 485 -16.65 -3.00 -15.74
C VAL A 485 -15.98 -4.19 -16.46
N PRO A 486 -14.83 -4.00 -17.14
CA PRO A 486 -14.27 -4.99 -18.07
C PRO A 486 -13.98 -6.38 -17.49
N TRP A 487 -13.85 -6.51 -16.17
CA TRP A 487 -13.57 -7.76 -15.45
C TRP A 487 -14.79 -8.38 -14.73
N LEU A 488 -15.94 -7.69 -14.72
CA LEU A 488 -17.21 -8.24 -14.25
C LEU A 488 -17.84 -9.11 -15.34
N PRO A 489 -18.27 -10.36 -15.04
CA PRO A 489 -19.04 -11.13 -16.00
C PRO A 489 -20.39 -10.44 -16.25
N ARG A 490 -20.78 -10.32 -17.52
CA ARG A 490 -22.09 -9.82 -17.95
C ARG A 490 -23.24 -10.72 -17.49
#